data_AF-A0A936T555-F1
#
_entry.id   AF-A0A936T555-F1
#
_cell.length_a   1.000
_cell.length_b   1.000
_cell.length_c   1.000
_cell.angle_alpha   90.00
_cell.angle_beta   90.00
_cell.angle_gamma   90.00
#
_symmetry.space_group_name_H-M   'P 1'
#
loop_
_entity.id
_entity.type
_entity.pdbx_description
1 polymer ?
#
loop_
_entity_poly.entity_id
_entity_poly.type
_entity_poly.pdbx_seq_one_letter_code
_entity_poly.pdbx_strand_id
1 'polypeptide(L)'
;MNKPRTNKPLKSKVPRARAKRRAPEPVTVVVESRQDEVLRKLGARMRDLRLERKMSLARLQQQGGLTPSQMSSVERGRVQVTLGTVSAVANALGMPTFMVLLLPDEDPMSAVLEEIRQAYGGDWRRAAFVIAGALGLDLSQMPG
;
A
#
# COMPACT_ATOMS: atom_id res chain seq x y z
N MET A 1 -30.21 -35.09 -71.09
CA MET A 1 -30.86 -35.28 -69.77
C MET A 1 -29.84 -35.83 -68.79
N ASN A 2 -29.27 -34.99 -67.89
CA ASN A 2 -28.85 -35.37 -66.54
C ASN A 2 -28.43 -34.11 -65.75
N LYS A 3 -28.98 -33.91 -64.54
CA LYS A 3 -28.60 -32.83 -63.60
C LYS A 3 -27.43 -33.27 -62.67
N PRO A 4 -27.04 -32.52 -61.62
CA PRO A 4 -25.72 -31.90 -61.50
C PRO A 4 -24.84 -32.59 -60.45
N ARG A 5 -23.55 -32.23 -60.38
CA ARG A 5 -22.78 -32.40 -59.14
C ARG A 5 -22.11 -31.08 -58.78
N THR A 6 -22.63 -30.48 -57.72
CA THR A 6 -21.99 -29.41 -56.97
C THR A 6 -20.67 -29.94 -56.40
N ASN A 7 -19.57 -29.21 -56.54
CA ASN A 7 -18.49 -29.34 -55.58
C ASN A 7 -17.83 -27.99 -55.29
N LYS A 8 -17.84 -27.68 -53.99
CA LYS A 8 -17.29 -26.51 -53.29
C LYS A 8 -15.76 -26.49 -53.45
N PRO A 9 -15.07 -25.33 -53.44
CA PRO A 9 -13.65 -25.29 -53.74
C PRO A 9 -12.83 -25.85 -52.58
N LEU A 10 -11.94 -26.80 -52.85
CA LEU A 10 -10.82 -27.10 -51.96
C LEU A 10 -9.75 -26.01 -52.15
N LYS A 11 -9.73 -25.02 -51.26
CA LYS A 11 -8.57 -24.11 -51.15
C LYS A 11 -7.40 -24.87 -50.54
N SER A 12 -6.27 -24.77 -51.22
CA SER A 12 -4.99 -25.42 -50.96
C SER A 12 -4.45 -25.14 -49.55
N LYS A 13 -3.91 -26.19 -48.92
CA LYS A 13 -3.17 -26.11 -47.64
C LYS A 13 -1.81 -25.45 -47.90
N VAL A 14 -1.65 -24.21 -47.45
CA VAL A 14 -0.32 -23.59 -47.30
C VAL A 14 0.37 -24.20 -46.07
N PRO A 15 1.67 -24.55 -46.09
CA PRO A 15 2.36 -25.03 -44.91
C PRO A 15 2.44 -23.90 -43.87
N ARG A 16 2.00 -24.15 -42.64
CA ARG A 16 2.18 -23.22 -41.52
C ARG A 16 3.67 -23.01 -41.27
N ALA A 17 4.16 -21.78 -41.47
CA ALA A 17 5.49 -21.38 -41.06
C ALA A 17 5.70 -21.71 -39.57
N ARG A 18 6.79 -22.40 -39.27
CA ARG A 18 7.19 -22.81 -37.92
C ARG A 18 7.37 -21.53 -37.09
N ALA A 19 6.45 -21.28 -36.15
CA ALA A 19 6.56 -20.15 -35.22
C ALA A 19 7.91 -20.26 -34.51
N LYS A 20 8.80 -19.29 -34.73
CA LYS A 20 10.06 -19.18 -34.00
C LYS A 20 9.69 -19.14 -32.52
N ARG A 21 10.05 -20.18 -31.76
CA ARG A 21 9.96 -20.16 -30.30
C ARG A 21 10.73 -18.93 -29.84
N ARG A 22 10.02 -17.90 -29.37
CA ARG A 22 10.66 -16.78 -28.65
C ARG A 22 11.42 -17.41 -27.49
N ALA A 23 12.72 -17.14 -27.41
CA ALA A 23 13.46 -17.42 -26.18
C ALA A 23 12.70 -16.74 -25.03
N PRO A 24 12.56 -17.39 -23.86
CA PRO A 24 12.04 -16.69 -22.70
C PRO A 24 12.92 -15.46 -22.49
N GLU A 25 12.31 -14.28 -22.45
CA GLU A 25 13.05 -13.06 -22.13
C GLU A 25 13.72 -13.25 -20.76
N PRO A 26 14.96 -12.80 -20.59
CA PRO A 26 15.67 -13.00 -19.33
C PRO A 26 14.81 -12.41 -18.21
N VAL A 27 14.38 -13.26 -17.29
CA VAL A 27 13.69 -12.82 -16.08
C VAL A 27 14.73 -12.08 -15.25
N THR A 28 14.77 -10.75 -15.37
CA THR A 28 15.62 -9.91 -14.53
C THR A 28 15.09 -10.02 -13.11
N VAL A 29 15.82 -10.71 -12.25
CA VAL A 29 15.56 -10.72 -10.81
C VAL A 29 15.89 -9.30 -10.32
N VAL A 30 14.86 -8.48 -10.12
CA VAL A 30 15.02 -7.14 -9.54
C VAL A 30 15.31 -7.35 -8.07
N VAL A 31 16.57 -7.11 -7.65
CA VAL A 31 16.94 -7.10 -6.24
C VAL A 31 16.37 -5.83 -5.64
N GLU A 32 15.33 -5.96 -4.81
CA GLU A 32 14.68 -4.83 -4.14
C GLU A 32 15.66 -4.18 -3.16
N SER A 33 15.83 -2.86 -3.23
CA SER A 33 16.72 -2.17 -2.30
C SER A 33 16.08 -2.09 -0.91
N ARG A 34 16.89 -1.97 0.14
CA ARG A 34 16.40 -1.72 1.51
C ARG A 34 15.47 -0.51 1.58
N GLN A 35 15.72 0.52 0.75
CA GLN A 35 14.87 1.70 0.67
C GLN A 35 13.50 1.37 0.07
N ASP A 36 13.45 0.57 -1.00
CA ASP A 36 12.20 0.14 -1.63
C ASP A 36 11.35 -0.71 -0.67
N GLU A 37 11.99 -1.61 0.08
CA GLU A 37 11.31 -2.42 1.10
C GLU A 37 10.64 -1.53 2.17
N VAL A 38 11.36 -0.54 2.70
CA VAL A 38 10.84 0.40 3.70
C VAL A 38 9.68 1.21 3.13
N LEU A 39 9.79 1.72 1.90
CA LEU A 39 8.72 2.47 1.24
C LEU A 39 7.47 1.61 1.00
N ARG A 40 7.65 0.33 0.65
CA ARG A 40 6.55 -0.63 0.50
C ARG A 40 5.85 -0.90 1.83
N LYS A 41 6.61 -1.12 2.91
CA LYS A 41 6.05 -1.31 4.27
C LYS A 41 5.31 -0.06 4.75
N LEU A 42 5.89 1.12 4.53
CA LEU A 42 5.25 2.40 4.88
C LEU A 42 3.94 2.61 4.11
N GLY A 43 3.94 2.33 2.80
CA GLY A 43 2.75 2.42 1.96
C GLY A 43 1.63 1.47 2.41
N ALA A 44 1.99 0.22 2.74
CA ALA A 44 1.07 -0.76 3.30
C ALA A 44 0.50 -0.29 4.64
N ARG A 45 1.34 0.22 5.55
CA ARG A 45 0.87 0.76 6.83
C ARG A 45 -0.11 1.92 6.66
N MET A 46 0.17 2.88 5.77
CA MET A 46 -0.76 3.98 5.50
C MET A 46 -2.13 3.47 5.02
N ARG A 47 -2.12 2.44 4.17
CA ARG A 47 -3.34 1.79 3.69
C ARG A 47 -4.09 1.11 4.84
N ASP A 48 -3.40 0.37 5.70
CA ASP A 48 -4.01 -0.35 6.82
C ASP A 48 -4.64 0.61 7.82
N LEU A 49 -3.93 1.67 8.22
CA LEU A 49 -4.46 2.72 9.10
C LEU A 49 -5.67 3.45 8.50
N ARG A 50 -5.72 3.60 7.18
CA ARG A 50 -6.88 4.16 6.46
C ARG A 50 -8.07 3.20 6.51
N LEU A 51 -7.84 1.92 6.25
CA LEU A 51 -8.89 0.90 6.24
C LEU A 51 -9.45 0.65 7.65
N GLU A 52 -8.61 0.68 8.67
CA GLU A 52 -9.02 0.60 10.08
C GLU A 52 -10.02 1.70 10.45
N ARG A 53 -9.81 2.93 9.92
CA ARG A 53 -10.74 4.06 10.06
C ARG A 53 -11.95 4.01 9.11
N LYS A 54 -12.08 2.95 8.32
CA LYS A 54 -13.13 2.80 7.30
C LYS A 54 -13.14 3.98 6.31
N MET A 55 -11.97 4.54 6.03
CA MET A 55 -11.82 5.67 5.12
C MET A 55 -11.59 5.18 3.68
N SER A 56 -12.32 5.74 2.72
CA SER A 56 -12.02 5.52 1.31
C SER A 56 -10.74 6.25 0.91
N LEU A 57 -10.09 5.78 -0.16
CA LEU A 57 -8.91 6.44 -0.72
C LEU A 57 -9.21 7.90 -1.10
N ALA A 58 -10.38 8.14 -1.70
CA ALA A 58 -10.84 9.49 -2.07
C ALA A 58 -11.02 10.40 -0.86
N ARG A 59 -11.56 9.89 0.25
CA ARG A 59 -11.72 10.66 1.49
C ARG A 59 -10.36 11.06 2.08
N LEU A 60 -9.40 10.11 2.11
CA LEU A 60 -8.05 10.40 2.58
C LEU A 60 -7.37 11.47 1.71
N GLN A 61 -7.48 11.34 0.38
CA GLN A 61 -6.95 12.33 -0.57
C GLN A 61 -7.50 13.73 -0.32
N GLN A 62 -8.82 13.85 -0.19
CA GLN A 62 -9.47 15.13 0.06
C GLN A 62 -9.02 15.74 1.38
N GLN A 63 -8.96 14.96 2.46
CA GLN A 63 -8.55 15.46 3.78
C GLN A 63 -7.06 15.79 3.86
N GLY A 64 -6.21 15.06 3.12
CA GLY A 64 -4.77 15.29 3.09
C GLY A 64 -4.31 16.28 2.03
N GLY A 65 -5.20 16.78 1.16
CA GLY A 65 -4.81 17.60 0.01
C GLY A 65 -3.89 16.86 -0.98
N LEU A 66 -4.06 15.54 -1.12
CA LEU A 66 -3.22 14.68 -1.95
C LEU A 66 -3.92 14.34 -3.26
N THR A 67 -3.17 14.31 -4.35
CA THR A 67 -3.73 13.90 -5.65
C THR A 67 -3.96 12.38 -5.71
N PRO A 68 -4.86 11.91 -6.59
CA PRO A 68 -5.10 10.47 -6.75
C PRO A 68 -3.87 9.64 -7.14
N SER A 69 -3.05 10.19 -8.05
CA SER A 69 -1.83 9.56 -8.52
C SER A 69 -0.78 9.42 -7.41
N GLN A 70 -0.62 10.47 -6.59
CA GLN A 70 0.27 10.45 -5.44
C GLN A 70 -0.15 9.37 -4.44
N MET A 71 -1.40 9.40 -3.96
CA MET A 71 -1.82 8.47 -2.90
C MET A 71 -1.82 7.01 -3.37
N SER A 72 -2.25 6.74 -4.61
CA SER A 72 -2.17 5.39 -5.19
C SER A 72 -0.73 4.88 -5.27
N SER A 73 0.22 5.73 -5.64
CA SER A 73 1.63 5.35 -5.74
C SER A 73 2.29 5.18 -4.38
N VAL A 74 1.92 6.01 -3.40
CA VAL A 74 2.35 5.93 -2.00
C VAL A 74 1.90 4.63 -1.35
N GLU A 75 0.61 4.26 -1.40
CA GLU A 75 0.13 3.00 -0.80
C GLU A 75 0.76 1.75 -1.40
N ARG A 76 1.32 1.85 -2.62
CA ARG A 76 1.99 0.75 -3.32
C ARG A 76 3.51 0.75 -3.11
N GLY A 77 4.08 1.74 -2.39
CA GLY A 77 5.51 1.89 -2.18
C GLY A 77 6.31 2.24 -3.43
N ARG A 78 5.67 2.81 -4.46
CA ARG A 78 6.25 2.96 -5.81
C ARG A 78 6.89 4.33 -6.08
N VAL A 79 6.94 5.20 -5.08
CA VAL A 79 7.49 6.56 -5.20
C VAL A 79 8.26 6.92 -3.94
N GLN A 80 9.28 7.76 -4.10
CA GLN A 80 9.91 8.45 -2.99
C GLN A 80 8.86 9.35 -2.30
N VAL A 81 8.64 9.12 -1.00
CA VAL A 81 7.65 9.85 -0.21
C VAL A 81 8.35 10.93 0.60
N THR A 82 7.86 12.15 0.53
CA THR A 82 8.39 13.24 1.38
C THR A 82 7.77 13.17 2.77
N LEU A 83 8.49 13.64 3.79
CA LEU A 83 7.92 13.76 5.15
C LEU A 83 6.65 14.62 5.17
N GLY A 84 6.56 15.64 4.31
CA GLY A 84 5.35 16.44 4.13
C GLY A 84 4.15 15.60 3.68
N THR A 85 4.36 14.62 2.79
CA THR A 85 3.31 13.68 2.37
C THR A 85 2.89 12.77 3.52
N VAL A 86 3.84 12.25 4.29
CA VAL A 86 3.54 11.44 5.49
C VAL A 86 2.73 12.25 6.51
N SER A 87 3.14 13.49 6.75
CA SER A 87 2.44 14.41 7.65
C SER A 87 1.02 14.72 7.18
N ALA A 88 0.83 14.95 5.87
CA ALA A 88 -0.51 15.14 5.29
C ALA A 88 -1.42 13.92 5.47
N VAL A 89 -0.88 12.71 5.27
CA VAL A 89 -1.61 11.46 5.53
C VAL A 89 -1.95 11.32 7.02
N ALA A 90 -0.99 11.55 7.91
CA ALA A 90 -1.17 11.45 9.35
C ALA A 90 -2.26 12.42 9.85
N ASN A 91 -2.22 13.67 9.40
CA ASN A 91 -3.23 14.69 9.69
C ASN A 91 -4.61 14.27 9.19
N ALA A 92 -4.70 13.75 7.97
CA ALA A 92 -5.95 13.25 7.41
C ALA A 92 -6.52 12.05 8.20
N LEU A 93 -5.65 11.22 8.78
CA LEU A 93 -6.02 10.14 9.69
C LEU A 93 -6.26 10.62 11.13
N GLY A 94 -6.02 11.89 11.47
CA GLY A 94 -6.17 12.40 12.84
C GLY A 94 -5.18 11.77 13.84
N MET A 95 -3.95 11.53 13.42
CA MET A 95 -2.88 11.01 14.28
C MET A 95 -1.56 11.78 14.10
N PRO A 96 -0.64 11.71 15.07
CA PRO A 96 0.71 12.23 14.92
C PRO A 96 1.47 11.53 13.79
N THR A 97 2.32 12.28 13.07
CA THR A 97 3.14 11.76 11.96
C THR A 97 3.95 10.51 12.34
N PHE A 98 4.52 10.47 13.55
CA PHE A 98 5.32 9.34 13.99
C PHE A 98 4.52 8.03 14.06
N MET A 99 3.21 8.08 14.34
CA MET A 99 2.36 6.88 14.38
C MET A 99 2.21 6.22 13.00
N VAL A 100 2.32 7.01 11.92
CA VAL A 100 2.34 6.46 10.55
C VAL A 100 3.68 5.81 10.23
N LEU A 101 4.77 6.22 10.88
CA LEU A 101 6.13 5.75 10.64
C LEU A 101 6.52 4.48 11.41
N LEU A 102 5.74 4.06 12.41
CA LEU A 102 6.00 2.84 13.18
C LEU A 102 5.91 1.59 12.29
N LEU A 103 6.96 0.77 12.19
CA LEU A 103 6.94 -0.47 11.41
C LEU A 103 7.06 -1.66 12.36
N PRO A 104 5.95 -2.32 12.77
CA PRO A 104 5.96 -3.38 13.78
C PRO A 104 6.90 -4.55 13.47
N ASP A 105 7.07 -4.88 12.19
CA ASP A 105 7.91 -6.00 11.75
C ASP A 105 9.42 -5.68 11.72
N GLU A 106 9.81 -4.43 11.97
CA GLU A 106 11.21 -3.97 11.91
C GLU A 106 11.81 -3.66 13.30
N ASP A 107 10.98 -3.31 14.27
CA ASP A 107 11.43 -2.78 15.56
C ASP A 107 10.50 -3.25 16.70
N PRO A 108 11.03 -3.94 17.73
CA PRO A 108 10.24 -4.41 18.86
C PRO A 108 9.47 -3.30 19.58
N MET A 109 10.02 -2.09 19.66
CA MET A 109 9.31 -0.96 20.28
C MET A 109 8.09 -0.56 19.46
N SER A 110 8.22 -0.50 18.14
CA SER A 110 7.11 -0.27 17.22
C SER A 110 6.02 -1.34 17.34
N ALA A 111 6.40 -2.62 17.52
CA ALA A 111 5.44 -3.70 17.77
C ALA A 111 4.67 -3.50 19.08
N VAL A 112 5.36 -3.17 20.18
CA VAL A 112 4.75 -2.90 21.49
C VAL A 112 3.79 -1.70 21.41
N LEU A 113 4.20 -0.62 20.76
CA LEU A 113 3.36 0.58 20.60
C LEU A 113 2.11 0.29 19.75
N GLU A 114 2.23 -0.52 18.70
CA GLU A 114 1.10 -0.94 17.88
C GLU A 114 0.14 -1.82 18.67
N GLU A 115 0.64 -2.81 19.42
CA GLU A 115 -0.18 -3.68 20.27
C GLU A 115 -0.98 -2.86 21.29
N ILE A 116 -0.30 -1.93 21.97
CA ILE A 116 -0.95 -1.01 22.91
C ILE A 116 -2.03 -0.18 22.19
N ARG A 117 -1.74 0.38 21.02
CA ARG A 117 -2.72 1.15 20.23
C ARG A 117 -3.95 0.30 19.89
N GLN A 118 -3.76 -0.96 19.48
CA GLN A 118 -4.84 -1.88 19.13
C GLN A 118 -5.68 -2.26 20.35
N ALA A 119 -5.06 -2.48 21.51
CA ALA A 119 -5.76 -2.76 22.77
C ALA A 119 -6.76 -1.66 23.15
N TYR A 120 -6.54 -0.42 22.70
CA TYR A 120 -7.44 0.73 22.91
C TYR A 120 -8.24 1.11 21.65
N GLY A 121 -8.53 0.13 20.78
CA GLY A 121 -9.40 0.31 19.61
C GLY A 121 -8.80 1.20 18.53
N GLY A 122 -7.47 1.25 18.45
CA GLY A 122 -6.75 2.03 17.47
C GLY A 122 -6.53 3.50 17.85
N ASP A 123 -7.06 3.94 18.99
CA ASP A 123 -7.00 5.31 19.48
C ASP A 123 -5.74 5.54 20.33
N TRP A 124 -4.75 6.18 19.72
CA TRP A 124 -3.47 6.50 20.35
C TRP A 124 -3.62 7.48 21.54
N ARG A 125 -4.65 8.34 21.57
CA ARG A 125 -4.87 9.28 22.69
C ARG A 125 -5.33 8.53 23.92
N ARG A 126 -6.29 7.61 23.74
CA ARG A 126 -6.74 6.72 24.81
C ARG A 126 -5.60 5.87 25.33
N ALA A 127 -4.82 5.29 24.41
CA ALA A 127 -3.65 4.51 24.77
C ALA A 127 -2.67 5.32 25.64
N ALA A 128 -2.29 6.53 25.19
CA ALA A 128 -1.39 7.41 25.93
C ALA A 128 -1.92 7.76 27.33
N PHE A 129 -3.21 8.11 27.45
CA PHE A 129 -3.82 8.46 28.73
C PHE A 129 -3.81 7.28 29.71
N VAL A 130 -4.16 6.07 29.26
CA VAL A 130 -4.19 4.89 30.14
C VAL A 130 -2.79 4.46 30.55
N ILE A 131 -1.82 4.45 29.62
CA ILE A 131 -0.41 4.15 29.94
C ILE A 131 0.11 5.15 30.99
N ALA A 132 -0.15 6.44 30.78
CA ALA A 132 0.30 7.45 31.73
C ALA A 132 -0.32 7.26 33.11
N GLY A 133 -1.62 7.02 33.19
CA GLY A 133 -2.28 6.70 34.46
C GLY A 133 -1.70 5.47 35.15
N ALA A 134 -1.44 4.40 34.40
CA ALA A 134 -0.86 3.16 34.92
C ALA A 134 0.59 3.33 35.42
N LEU A 135 1.36 4.21 34.77
CA LEU A 135 2.75 4.51 35.14
C LEU A 135 2.87 5.68 36.13
N GLY A 136 1.76 6.29 36.54
CA GLY A 136 1.77 7.49 37.39
C GLY A 136 2.40 8.72 36.72
N LEU A 137 2.37 8.79 35.39
CA LEU A 137 2.90 9.91 34.61
C LEU A 137 1.85 11.02 34.51
N ASP A 138 2.24 12.24 34.84
CA ASP A 138 1.42 13.43 34.62
C ASP A 138 1.67 13.99 33.22
N LEU A 139 0.71 13.76 32.31
CA LEU A 139 0.75 14.30 30.95
C LEU A 139 0.24 15.75 30.85
N SER A 140 -0.26 16.36 31.93
CA SER A 140 -0.75 17.75 31.90
C SER A 140 0.35 18.76 31.58
N GLN A 141 1.61 18.36 31.79
CA GLN A 141 2.80 19.17 31.53
C GLN A 141 3.41 18.93 30.14
N MET A 142 2.85 18.02 29.32
CA MET A 142 3.37 17.80 27.97
C MET A 142 2.84 18.85 26.98
N PRO A 143 3.69 19.44 26.13
CA PRO A 143 3.24 20.37 25.10
C PRO A 143 2.32 19.66 24.10
N GLY A 144 1.19 20.30 23.79
CA GLY A 144 0.15 19.81 22.86
C GLY A 144 0.46 20.03 21.39
#